data_AF-A0A0Q9JPY8-F1
#
_entry.id   AF-A0A0Q9JPY8-F1
#
_cell.length_a   1.000
_cell.length_b   1.000
_cell.length_c   1.000
_cell.angle_alpha   90.00
_cell.angle_beta   90.00
_cell.angle_gamma   90.00
#
_symmetry.space_group_name_H-M   'P 1'
#
loop_
_entity.id
_entity.type
_entity.pdbx_description
1 polymer ?
#
loop_
_entity_poly.entity_id
_entity_poly.type
_entity_poly.pdbx_seq_one_letter_code
_entity_poly.pdbx_strand_id
1 'polypeptide(L)'
;MDFLNFSTYDFDTWTAFFKEHWLVLVIALIVLLLIVRIVKTFLKWAIVAAIVLGIVVYSGYSMDDLKEIGSKVADTVKQEAVNAMVGESKDAAFVTNADGTFTVKTKNVELTGEPGANEVAISFRGTELGKWELDSTIQAFIDQAKQNG
;
A
#
# COMPACT_ATOMS: atom_id res chain seq x y z
N MET A 1 -30.28 -47.38 35.80
CA MET A 1 -29.94 -46.35 34.80
C MET A 1 -29.93 -45.01 35.51
N ASP A 2 -28.79 -44.62 36.08
CA ASP A 2 -28.63 -43.44 36.95
C ASP A 2 -27.92 -42.25 36.26
N PHE A 3 -27.62 -42.37 34.96
CA PHE A 3 -26.87 -41.35 34.21
C PHE A 3 -27.74 -40.21 33.65
N LEU A 4 -29.06 -40.24 33.90
CA LEU A 4 -30.02 -39.19 33.52
C LEU A 4 -30.49 -38.35 34.71
N ASN A 5 -29.83 -38.47 35.87
CA ASN A 5 -30.18 -37.68 37.04
C ASN A 5 -29.38 -36.37 37.11
N PHE A 6 -29.85 -35.36 36.36
CA PHE A 6 -29.29 -34.01 36.35
C PHE A 6 -29.58 -33.20 37.63
N SER A 7 -30.35 -33.76 38.59
CA SER A 7 -30.69 -33.05 39.84
C SER A 7 -29.56 -33.00 40.87
N THR A 8 -28.44 -33.70 40.62
CA THR A 8 -27.25 -33.69 41.50
C THR A 8 -26.32 -32.50 41.24
N TYR A 9 -26.59 -31.68 40.21
CA TYR A 9 -25.95 -30.37 40.08
C TYR A 9 -26.69 -29.38 40.98
N ASP A 10 -26.39 -29.48 42.27
CA ASP A 10 -26.99 -28.64 43.29
C ASP A 10 -26.72 -27.16 42.96
N PHE A 11 -27.73 -26.31 43.07
CA PHE A 11 -27.59 -24.87 42.80
C PHE A 11 -26.48 -24.26 43.66
N ASP A 12 -26.31 -24.81 44.86
CA ASP A 12 -25.22 -24.50 45.79
C ASP A 12 -23.82 -24.76 45.21
N THR A 13 -23.64 -25.84 44.45
CA THR A 13 -22.36 -26.19 43.79
C THR A 13 -22.00 -25.18 42.69
N TRP A 14 -22.99 -24.78 41.89
CA TRP A 14 -22.81 -23.74 40.88
C TRP A 14 -22.49 -22.39 41.52
N THR A 15 -23.17 -22.01 42.60
CA THR A 15 -22.86 -20.75 43.30
C THR A 15 -21.50 -20.76 43.97
N ALA A 16 -21.04 -21.89 44.51
CA ALA A 16 -19.69 -22.02 45.07
C ALA A 16 -18.62 -21.85 43.99
N PHE A 17 -18.78 -22.52 42.85
CA PHE A 17 -17.87 -22.39 41.70
C PHE A 17 -17.79 -20.96 41.16
N PHE A 18 -18.93 -20.27 41.03
CA PHE A 18 -18.96 -18.87 40.62
C PHE A 18 -18.26 -17.96 41.63
N LYS A 19 -18.43 -18.17 42.94
CA LYS A 19 -17.72 -17.37 43.97
C LYS A 19 -16.22 -17.61 43.96
N GLU A 20 -15.78 -18.85 43.80
CA GLU A 20 -14.38 -19.24 43.90
C GLU A 20 -13.59 -18.93 42.62
N HIS A 21 -14.23 -19.06 41.45
CA HIS A 21 -13.58 -18.91 40.15
C HIS A 21 -14.13 -17.74 39.30
N TRP A 22 -14.76 -16.73 39.91
CA TRP A 22 -15.31 -15.58 39.19
C TRP A 22 -14.30 -14.89 38.25
N LEU A 23 -13.02 -14.82 38.65
CA LEU A 23 -11.95 -14.25 37.81
C LEU A 23 -11.70 -15.07 36.53
N VAL A 24 -11.73 -16.40 36.63
CA VAL A 24 -11.55 -17.30 35.47
C VAL A 24 -12.70 -17.10 34.48
N LEU A 25 -13.92 -16.92 35.00
CA LEU A 25 -15.10 -16.64 34.17
C LEU A 25 -15.02 -15.27 33.47
N VAL A 26 -14.52 -14.23 34.17
CA VAL A 26 -14.29 -12.92 33.55
C VAL A 26 -13.26 -13.01 32.43
N ILE A 27 -12.15 -13.73 32.64
CA ILE A 27 -11.12 -13.93 31.60
C ILE A 27 -11.69 -14.71 30.42
N ALA A 28 -12.44 -15.79 30.68
CA ALA A 28 -13.10 -16.57 29.62
C ALA A 28 -14.08 -15.71 28.80
N LEU A 29 -14.81 -14.79 29.44
CA LEU A 29 -15.72 -13.88 28.77
C LEU A 29 -14.97 -12.85 27.90
N ILE A 30 -13.82 -12.35 28.37
CA ILE A 30 -12.95 -11.48 27.57
C ILE A 30 -12.43 -12.22 26.32
N VAL A 31 -11.97 -13.47 26.48
CA VAL A 31 -11.51 -14.30 25.36
C VAL A 31 -12.65 -14.55 24.37
N LEU A 32 -13.85 -14.87 24.86
CA LEU A 32 -15.04 -15.03 24.02
C LEU A 32 -15.33 -13.76 23.21
N LEU A 33 -15.27 -12.58 23.85
CA LEU A 33 -15.47 -11.30 23.17
C LEU A 33 -14.41 -11.04 22.09
N LEU A 34 -13.15 -11.42 22.32
CA LEU A 34 -12.10 -11.32 21.31
C LEU A 34 -12.40 -12.22 20.11
N ILE A 35 -12.79 -13.48 20.35
CA ILE A 35 -13.16 -14.41 19.27
C ILE A 35 -14.34 -13.84 18.45
N VAL A 36 -15.37 -13.32 19.11
CA VAL A 36 -16.52 -12.73 18.42
C VAL A 36 -16.11 -11.53 17.55
N ARG A 37 -15.18 -10.69 18.01
CA ARG A 37 -14.63 -9.58 17.21
C ARG A 37 -13.87 -10.09 15.98
N ILE A 38 -13.06 -11.12 16.16
CA ILE A 38 -12.31 -11.76 15.08
C ILE A 38 -13.26 -12.39 14.06
N VAL A 39 -14.25 -13.17 14.50
CA VAL A 39 -15.25 -13.81 13.62
C VAL A 39 -16.07 -12.76 12.87
N LYS A 40 -16.51 -11.69 13.53
CA LYS A 40 -17.21 -10.57 12.85
C LYS A 40 -16.34 -9.92 11.78
N THR A 41 -15.04 -9.85 12.01
CA THR A 41 -14.07 -9.34 11.02
C THR A 41 -14.01 -10.31 9.84
N PHE A 42 -13.74 -11.59 10.09
CA PHE A 42 -13.67 -12.60 9.03
C PHE A 42 -14.97 -12.72 8.24
N LEU A 43 -16.14 -12.54 8.84
CA LEU A 43 -17.42 -12.60 8.13
C LEU A 43 -17.58 -11.48 7.10
N LYS A 44 -17.13 -10.26 7.42
CA LYS A 44 -17.11 -9.14 6.47
C LYS A 44 -16.10 -9.40 5.34
N TRP A 45 -14.92 -9.88 5.70
CA TRP A 45 -13.87 -10.21 4.73
C TRP A 45 -14.21 -11.44 3.88
N ALA A 46 -15.06 -12.35 4.35
CA ALA A 46 -15.50 -13.53 3.59
C ALA A 46 -16.32 -13.13 2.34
N ILE A 47 -17.15 -12.08 2.43
CA ILE A 47 -17.88 -11.56 1.28
C ILE A 47 -16.90 -10.93 0.27
N VAL A 48 -15.92 -10.16 0.76
CA VAL A 48 -14.86 -9.59 -0.08
C VAL A 48 -14.07 -10.69 -0.77
N ALA A 49 -13.67 -11.73 -0.04
CA ALA A 49 -12.98 -12.90 -0.58
C ALA A 49 -13.83 -13.66 -1.60
N ALA A 50 -15.13 -13.82 -1.34
CA ALA A 50 -16.06 -14.43 -2.28
C ALA A 50 -16.21 -13.62 -3.58
N ILE A 51 -16.25 -12.28 -3.48
CA ILE A 51 -16.26 -11.39 -4.66
C ILE A 51 -14.94 -11.50 -5.42
N VAL A 52 -13.79 -11.46 -4.73
CA VAL A 52 -12.47 -11.62 -5.35
C VAL A 52 -12.36 -12.96 -6.06
N LEU A 53 -12.75 -14.07 -5.41
CA LEU A 53 -12.80 -15.39 -6.03
C LEU A 53 -13.77 -15.43 -7.21
N GLY A 54 -14.94 -14.80 -7.08
CA GLY A 54 -15.91 -14.65 -8.15
C GLY A 54 -15.33 -13.93 -9.36
N ILE A 55 -14.58 -12.83 -9.17
CA ILE A 55 -13.88 -12.12 -10.24
C ILE A 55 -12.79 -13.00 -10.83
N VAL A 56 -11.95 -13.64 -10.02
CA VAL A 56 -10.86 -14.51 -10.52
C VAL A 56 -11.40 -15.64 -11.39
N VAL A 57 -12.51 -16.28 -10.99
CA VAL A 57 -13.11 -17.38 -11.76
C VAL A 57 -13.94 -16.88 -12.95
N TYR A 58 -14.69 -15.79 -12.79
CA TYR A 58 -15.60 -15.29 -13.83
C TYR A 58 -14.89 -14.45 -14.90
N SER A 59 -13.85 -13.71 -14.53
CA SER A 59 -13.31 -12.66 -15.38
C SER A 59 -12.55 -13.16 -16.60
N GLY A 60 -12.07 -14.41 -16.60
CA GLY A 60 -11.25 -14.96 -17.69
C GLY A 60 -9.92 -14.22 -17.92
N TYR A 61 -9.61 -13.21 -17.10
CA TYR A 61 -8.37 -12.45 -17.18
C TYR A 61 -7.24 -13.28 -16.62
N SER A 62 -6.23 -13.49 -17.46
CA SER A 62 -4.99 -14.12 -17.04
C SER A 62 -4.18 -13.11 -16.22
N MET A 63 -3.25 -13.60 -15.40
CA MET A 63 -2.31 -12.74 -14.66
C MET A 63 -1.60 -11.74 -15.59
N ASP A 64 -1.47 -12.10 -16.87
CA ASP A 64 -0.92 -11.28 -17.96
C ASP A 64 -1.75 -10.03 -18.28
N ASP A 65 -3.09 -10.09 -18.23
CA ASP A 65 -3.95 -8.94 -18.53
C ASP A 65 -3.87 -7.88 -17.43
N LEU A 66 -3.79 -8.32 -16.16
CA LEU A 66 -3.56 -7.42 -15.02
C LEU A 66 -2.18 -6.75 -15.11
N LYS A 67 -1.19 -7.50 -15.58
CA LYS A 67 0.17 -6.99 -15.81
C LYS A 67 0.22 -6.02 -16.99
N GLU A 68 -0.53 -6.28 -18.06
CA GLU A 68 -0.65 -5.40 -19.21
C GLU A 68 -1.34 -4.08 -18.85
N ILE A 69 -2.44 -4.13 -18.08
CA ILE A 69 -3.12 -2.93 -17.57
C ILE A 69 -2.17 -2.11 -16.68
N GLY A 70 -1.48 -2.76 -15.74
CA GLY A 70 -0.50 -2.10 -14.88
C GLY A 70 0.65 -1.46 -15.66
N SER A 71 1.16 -2.17 -16.68
CA SER A 71 2.22 -1.67 -17.55
C SER A 71 1.75 -0.48 -18.39
N LYS A 72 0.53 -0.54 -18.95
CA LYS A 72 -0.04 0.54 -19.77
C LYS A 72 -0.29 1.82 -18.98
N VAL A 73 -0.74 1.70 -17.73
CA VAL A 73 -0.91 2.87 -16.83
C VAL A 73 0.45 3.45 -16.48
N ALA A 74 1.44 2.61 -16.13
CA ALA A 74 2.79 3.06 -15.85
C ALA A 74 3.42 3.76 -17.07
N ASP A 75 3.27 3.21 -18.27
CA ASP A 75 3.79 3.78 -19.52
C ASP A 75 3.12 5.12 -19.85
N THR A 76 1.81 5.24 -19.61
CA THR A 76 1.08 6.51 -19.81
C THR A 76 1.61 7.60 -18.87
N VAL A 77 1.78 7.28 -17.58
CA VAL A 77 2.30 8.24 -16.59
C VAL A 77 3.75 8.61 -16.90
N LYS A 78 4.58 7.64 -17.32
CA LYS A 78 5.95 7.89 -17.78
C LYS A 78 5.96 8.84 -18.98
N GLN A 79 5.11 8.61 -19.97
CA GLN A 79 5.03 9.43 -21.16
C GLN A 79 4.54 10.86 -20.86
N GLU A 80 3.56 11.02 -19.95
CA GLU A 80 3.14 12.34 -19.47
C GLU A 80 4.28 13.08 -18.75
N ALA A 81 5.06 12.37 -17.91
CA ALA A 81 6.20 12.96 -17.23
C ALA A 81 7.29 13.42 -18.22
N VAL A 82 7.61 12.60 -19.24
CA VAL A 82 8.55 12.98 -20.32
C VAL A 82 8.03 14.20 -21.10
N ASN A 83 6.76 14.20 -21.47
CA ASN A 83 6.15 15.34 -22.17
C ASN A 83 6.20 16.62 -21.32
N ALA A 84 5.99 16.50 -20.01
CA ALA A 84 6.12 17.63 -19.08
C ALA A 84 7.57 18.10 -18.93
N MET A 85 8.56 17.20 -18.89
CA MET A 85 9.98 17.57 -18.90
C MET A 85 10.32 18.41 -20.13
N VAL A 86 9.89 17.97 -21.31
CA VAL A 86 10.14 18.71 -22.56
C VAL A 86 9.39 20.04 -22.58
N GLY A 87 8.09 20.01 -22.26
CA GLY A 87 7.22 21.18 -22.30
C GLY A 87 7.55 22.26 -21.28
N GLU A 88 8.04 21.87 -20.10
CA GLU A 88 8.37 22.75 -18.98
C GLU A 88 9.88 22.99 -18.83
N SER A 89 10.69 22.46 -19.74
CA SER A 89 12.17 22.58 -19.72
C SER A 89 12.66 24.01 -19.57
N LYS A 90 11.94 24.99 -20.13
CA LYS A 90 12.28 26.42 -20.05
C LYS A 90 12.04 27.03 -18.68
N ASP A 91 11.14 26.46 -17.89
CA ASP A 91 10.82 26.91 -16.54
C ASP A 91 11.54 26.06 -15.48
N ALA A 92 12.43 25.16 -15.90
CA ALA A 92 13.18 24.28 -15.02
C ALA A 92 14.24 25.07 -14.25
N ALA A 93 14.22 24.93 -12.93
CA ALA A 93 15.21 25.50 -12.02
C ALA A 93 16.18 24.40 -11.55
N PHE A 94 17.48 24.65 -11.71
CA PHE A 94 18.54 23.79 -11.20
C PHE A 94 18.97 24.26 -9.80
N VAL A 95 18.97 23.36 -8.83
CA VAL A 95 19.40 23.61 -7.45
C VAL A 95 20.47 22.60 -7.08
N THR A 96 21.57 23.09 -6.51
CA THR A 96 22.58 22.21 -5.89
C THR A 96 22.25 22.07 -4.42
N ASN A 97 22.08 20.83 -3.96
CA ASN A 97 21.72 20.53 -2.59
C ASN A 97 22.97 20.49 -1.70
N ALA A 98 22.78 20.69 -0.39
CA ALA A 98 23.88 20.72 0.58
C ALA A 98 24.58 19.36 0.77
N ASP A 99 23.92 18.27 0.37
CA ASP A 99 24.44 16.89 0.42
C ASP A 99 25.32 16.54 -0.80
N GLY A 100 25.49 17.45 -1.76
CA GLY A 100 26.24 17.23 -2.98
C GLY A 100 25.40 16.65 -4.13
N THR A 101 24.10 16.42 -3.92
CA THR A 101 23.16 16.08 -4.99
C THR A 101 22.67 17.33 -5.73
N PHE A 102 22.01 17.15 -6.86
CA PHE A 102 21.33 18.22 -7.57
C PHE A 102 19.85 17.89 -7.74
N THR A 103 19.02 18.93 -7.73
CA THR A 103 17.58 18.83 -8.00
C THR A 103 17.23 19.76 -9.16
N VAL A 104 16.56 19.22 -10.17
CA VAL A 104 15.93 19.98 -11.24
C VAL A 104 14.43 19.96 -11.01
N LYS A 105 13.83 21.14 -10.86
CA LYS A 105 12.41 21.27 -10.53
C LYS A 105 11.69 22.17 -11.53
N THR A 106 10.53 21.69 -11.99
CA THR A 106 9.53 22.48 -12.74
C THR A 106 8.22 22.52 -11.97
N LYS A 107 7.14 22.94 -12.64
CA LYS A 107 5.79 22.96 -12.09
C LYS A 107 5.27 21.55 -11.79
N ASN A 108 5.50 20.59 -12.68
CA ASN A 108 4.97 19.24 -12.56
C ASN A 108 6.04 18.15 -12.41
N VAL A 109 7.31 18.43 -12.68
CA VAL A 109 8.39 17.44 -12.63
C VAL A 109 9.44 17.85 -11.60
N GLU A 110 9.88 16.89 -10.81
CA GLU A 110 11.05 17.03 -9.94
C GLU A 110 12.00 15.88 -10.21
N LEU A 111 13.26 16.21 -10.47
CA LEU A 111 14.33 15.27 -10.75
C LEU A 111 15.42 15.49 -9.71
N THR A 112 15.90 14.43 -9.08
CA THR A 112 17.04 14.49 -8.16
C THR A 112 18.11 13.49 -8.60
N GLY A 113 19.36 13.94 -8.67
CA GLY A 113 20.47 13.15 -9.15
C GLY A 113 21.76 13.40 -8.39
N GLU A 114 22.68 12.44 -8.46
CA GLU A 114 24.04 12.59 -7.99
C GLU A 114 24.97 12.94 -9.17
N PRO A 115 25.89 13.91 -9.03
CA PRO A 115 26.85 14.21 -10.08
C PRO A 115 27.67 12.97 -10.47
N GLY A 116 27.64 12.58 -11.74
CA GLY A 116 28.36 11.42 -12.26
C GLY A 116 27.62 10.08 -12.12
N ALA A 117 26.40 10.06 -11.56
CA ALA A 117 25.54 8.90 -11.60
C ALA A 117 24.83 8.76 -12.97
N ASN A 118 24.62 7.52 -13.39
CA ASN A 118 23.88 7.19 -14.62
C ASN A 118 22.36 7.09 -14.39
N GLU A 119 21.88 7.35 -13.17
CA GLU A 119 20.47 7.26 -12.82
C GLU A 119 20.05 8.50 -12.04
N VAL A 120 18.79 8.91 -12.25
CA VAL A 120 18.16 10.02 -11.53
C VAL A 120 16.80 9.60 -11.00
N ALA A 121 16.46 10.05 -9.81
CA ALA A 121 15.14 9.87 -9.24
C ALA A 121 14.18 10.91 -9.85
N ILE A 122 13.04 10.46 -10.36
CA ILE A 122 12.04 11.32 -10.99
C ILE A 122 10.73 11.24 -10.21
N SER A 123 10.14 12.41 -9.99
CA SER A 123 8.83 12.58 -9.41
C SER A 123 7.97 13.42 -10.36
N PHE A 124 6.74 12.98 -10.59
CA PHE A 124 5.76 13.68 -11.40
C PHE A 124 4.54 14.01 -10.56
N ARG A 125 4.20 15.31 -10.46
CA ARG A 125 3.08 15.84 -9.65
C ARG A 125 3.11 15.34 -8.19
N GLY A 126 4.31 15.22 -7.62
CA GLY A 126 4.52 14.75 -6.25
C GLY A 126 4.45 13.23 -6.07
N THR A 127 4.31 12.45 -7.15
CA THR A 127 4.38 10.99 -7.12
C THR A 127 5.75 10.52 -7.62
N GLU A 128 6.49 9.79 -6.79
CA GLU A 128 7.77 9.21 -7.16
C GLU A 128 7.59 8.12 -8.23
N LEU A 129 8.19 8.30 -9.40
CA LEU A 129 8.17 7.34 -10.50
C LEU A 129 9.36 6.37 -10.49
N GLY A 130 10.23 6.51 -9.48
CA GLY A 130 11.44 5.71 -9.29
C GLY A 130 12.69 6.34 -9.91
N LYS A 131 13.76 5.53 -9.98
CA LYS A 131 15.03 5.91 -10.62
C LYS A 131 15.00 5.51 -12.09
N TRP A 132 15.29 6.44 -12.98
CA TRP A 132 15.42 6.16 -14.41
C TRP A 132 16.85 6.40 -14.84
N GLU A 133 17.31 5.62 -15.81
CA GLU A 133 18.61 5.82 -16.44
C GLU A 133 18.65 7.18 -17.16
N LEU A 134 19.83 7.78 -17.20
CA LEU A 134 20.08 9.01 -17.93
C LEU A 134 19.94 8.75 -19.43
N ASP A 135 18.78 9.07 -19.98
CA ASP A 135 18.56 9.09 -21.42
C ASP A 135 18.83 10.48 -22.01
N SER A 136 18.78 10.59 -23.34
CA SER A 136 19.01 11.86 -24.03
C SER A 136 17.99 12.94 -23.68
N THR A 137 16.77 12.58 -23.27
CA THR A 137 15.71 13.53 -22.92
C THR A 137 15.93 14.11 -21.54
N ILE A 138 16.26 13.25 -20.57
CA ILE A 138 16.62 13.61 -19.20
C ILE A 138 17.88 14.48 -19.21
N GLN A 139 18.89 14.10 -19.99
CA GLN A 139 20.11 14.88 -20.14
C GLN A 139 19.80 16.28 -20.71
N ALA A 140 19.01 16.36 -21.77
CA ALA A 140 18.59 17.64 -22.35
C ALA A 140 17.79 18.51 -21.35
N PHE A 141 16.94 17.88 -20.53
CA PHE A 141 16.18 18.57 -19.49
C PHE A 141 17.10 19.15 -18.39
N ILE A 142 18.08 18.37 -17.93
CA ILE A 142 19.09 18.84 -16.96
C ILE A 142 19.93 19.97 -17.56
N ASP A 143 20.37 19.83 -18.80
CA ASP A 143 21.21 20.83 -19.46
C ASP A 143 20.44 22.14 -19.71
N GLN A 144 19.15 22.07 -20.05
CA GLN A 144 18.30 23.24 -20.15
C GLN A 144 18.11 23.92 -18.79
N ALA A 145 17.88 23.16 -17.73
CA ALA A 145 17.77 23.70 -16.37
C ALA A 145 19.05 24.40 -15.91
N LYS A 146 20.22 23.87 -16.27
CA LYS A 146 21.52 24.50 -16.02
C LYS A 146 21.76 25.78 -16.83
N GLN A 147 21.10 25.95 -17.97
CA GLN A 147 21.15 27.20 -18.74
C GLN A 147 20.24 28.29 -18.15
N ASN A 148 19.21 27.89 -17.41
CA ASN A 148 18.24 28.80 -16.80
C ASN A 148 18.64 29.29 -15.39
N GLY A 149 19.55 28.57 -14.72
CA GLY A 149 20.09 28.90 -13.38
C GLY A 149 21.52 29.43 -13.43
#